data_AF-A0A8T2CD63-F1
#
_entry.id   AF-A0A8T2CD63-F1
#
_cell.length_a   1.000
_cell.length_b   1.000
_cell.length_c   1.000
_cell.angle_alpha   90.00
_cell.angle_beta   90.00
_cell.angle_gamma   90.00
#
_symmetry.space_group_name_H-M   'P 1'
#
loop_
_entity.id
_entity.type
_entity.pdbx_description
1 polymer ?
#
loop_
_entity_poly.entity_id
_entity_poly.type
_entity_poly.pdbx_seq_one_letter_code
_entity_poly.pdbx_strand_id
1 'polypeptide(L)'
;MTQRLEAVGIQFIRFDYVKTGEVKDGSFHGYSDTGFTQMFEIDHRKNEHLLSVEGYCDYYHDLIYALQFKTNLKVSELMGHEYNGPKFKLTMEGNKIIGFYGSADGNLRALGAYVTAITPARMEAKGGKGGKEWDDGGDYEAVTKIHGRSDHKGIKDITFDYVDKDGHPKDETHGSTSGQGYTLEPFEINHLDREYLLSIDGYYDETSGVIQALQFKTNMKTSKLMGYYDDDAVKFTTACNGNKIIGFHGYAEKNLNSLGAYFTTLPLTKLEYQDSYREKLRDNGSSGNLWDDGSFQGVRKVHIYYDGYSVRCVRFDYDNGEKVESREHGLKAVDAVQEGEFILDYPNEVIMSVEGITTTLDTGMSMIKSLTFKTSKSRTSPTFGNVFGDNLTEFVLQSQGFAIVGFHGRSSQFSIHALGAYFFPMPPSHDG
;
A
#
# COMPACT_ATOMS: atom_id res chain seq x y z
N MET A 1 -31.51 -14.50 -24.99
CA MET A 1 -32.03 -14.75 -23.63
C MET A 1 -30.85 -15.12 -22.75
N THR A 2 -30.18 -14.12 -22.19
CA THR A 2 -29.13 -14.33 -21.20
C THR A 2 -29.83 -14.53 -19.87
N GLN A 3 -29.73 -15.74 -19.31
CA GLN A 3 -30.13 -15.99 -17.93
C GLN A 3 -29.46 -14.92 -17.07
N ARG A 4 -30.25 -14.10 -16.36
CA ARG A 4 -29.79 -13.49 -15.13
C ARG A 4 -29.37 -14.68 -14.27
N LEU A 5 -28.06 -14.90 -14.10
CA LEU A 5 -27.61 -15.64 -12.93
C LEU A 5 -28.18 -14.83 -11.76
N GLU A 6 -29.14 -15.41 -11.03
CA GLU A 6 -29.45 -14.93 -9.70
C GLU A 6 -28.11 -14.88 -8.97
N ALA A 7 -27.71 -13.71 -8.48
CA ALA A 7 -26.47 -13.56 -7.75
C ALA A 7 -26.59 -14.39 -6.47
N VAL A 8 -26.10 -15.62 -6.52
CA VAL A 8 -26.01 -16.48 -5.36
C VAL A 8 -24.82 -15.96 -4.56
N GLY A 9 -25.03 -15.62 -3.28
CA GLY A 9 -23.94 -15.17 -2.41
C GLY A 9 -22.79 -16.19 -2.35
N ILE A 10 -21.68 -15.83 -1.70
CA ILE A 10 -20.50 -16.70 -1.54
C ILE A 10 -20.94 -18.08 -1.04
N GLN A 11 -20.75 -19.09 -1.87
CA GLN A 11 -21.22 -20.45 -1.61
C GLN A 11 -20.34 -21.18 -0.60
N PHE A 12 -19.02 -21.03 -0.72
CA PHE A 12 -18.08 -21.59 0.23
C PHE A 12 -16.84 -20.72 0.39
N ILE A 13 -16.15 -20.93 1.50
CA ILE A 13 -14.83 -20.37 1.77
C ILE A 13 -13.92 -21.47 2.35
N ARG A 14 -12.64 -21.39 2.00
CA ARG A 14 -11.58 -22.27 2.50
C ARG A 14 -10.42 -21.41 2.98
N PHE A 15 -9.86 -21.77 4.13
CA PHE A 15 -8.68 -21.11 4.68
C PHE A 15 -7.55 -22.11 4.90
N ASP A 16 -6.51 -22.04 4.08
CA ASP A 16 -5.30 -22.82 4.31
C ASP A 16 -4.39 -22.09 5.31
N TYR A 17 -3.90 -22.81 6.32
CA TYR A 17 -3.08 -22.25 7.37
C TYR A 17 -1.65 -22.80 7.29
N VAL A 18 -0.67 -21.92 7.46
CA VAL A 18 0.72 -22.33 7.67
C VAL A 18 0.94 -22.51 9.17
N LYS A 19 1.10 -23.76 9.62
CA LYS A 19 1.49 -24.08 11.00
C LYS A 19 2.86 -24.76 10.93
N THR A 20 3.84 -24.20 11.63
CA THR A 20 5.23 -24.73 11.69
C THR A 20 5.93 -24.91 10.32
N GLY A 21 5.57 -24.10 9.31
CA GLY A 21 6.19 -24.13 7.98
C GLY A 21 5.58 -25.14 7.00
N GLU A 22 4.66 -25.99 7.45
CA GLU A 22 3.88 -26.87 6.59
C GLU A 22 2.49 -26.27 6.33
N VAL A 23 2.04 -26.33 5.07
CA VAL A 23 0.66 -25.96 4.71
C VAL A 23 -0.23 -27.08 5.22
N LYS A 24 -1.16 -26.75 6.10
CA LYS A 24 -2.22 -27.66 6.50
C LYS A 24 -3.45 -27.32 5.68
N ASP A 25 -3.96 -28.30 4.93
CA ASP A 25 -5.24 -28.17 4.21
C ASP A 25 -6.31 -27.65 5.17
N GLY A 26 -6.92 -26.55 4.75
CA GLY A 26 -7.90 -25.79 5.48
C GLY A 26 -9.23 -26.48 5.70
N SER A 27 -10.00 -25.95 6.65
CA SER A 27 -11.40 -26.29 6.79
C SER A 27 -12.22 -25.65 5.66
N PHE A 28 -13.07 -26.47 5.03
CA PHE A 28 -14.07 -26.04 4.05
C PHE A 28 -15.36 -25.66 4.77
N HIS A 29 -15.94 -24.51 4.43
CA HIS A 29 -17.19 -24.03 5.01
C HIS A 29 -18.14 -23.57 3.89
N GLY A 30 -19.31 -24.21 3.81
CA GLY A 30 -20.26 -24.05 2.71
C GLY A 30 -20.20 -25.20 1.69
N TYR A 31 -20.98 -25.12 0.63
CA TYR A 31 -21.06 -26.16 -0.41
C TYR A 31 -21.20 -25.53 -1.79
N SER A 32 -20.49 -26.07 -2.78
CA SER A 32 -20.64 -25.68 -4.18
C SER A 32 -20.46 -26.89 -5.09
N ASP A 33 -21.38 -27.05 -6.04
CA ASP A 33 -21.32 -27.98 -7.16
C ASP A 33 -21.10 -27.26 -8.51
N THR A 34 -21.08 -25.93 -8.50
CA THR A 34 -21.07 -25.03 -9.66
C THR A 34 -20.43 -23.68 -9.31
N GLY A 35 -19.68 -23.07 -10.22
CA GLY A 35 -19.10 -21.73 -10.02
C GLY A 35 -17.60 -21.65 -10.34
N PHE A 36 -16.94 -20.62 -9.80
CA PHE A 36 -15.48 -20.42 -9.92
C PHE A 36 -14.88 -20.09 -8.56
N THR A 37 -13.60 -20.40 -8.38
CA THR A 37 -12.85 -20.11 -7.15
C THR A 37 -11.93 -18.93 -7.38
N GLN A 38 -11.95 -17.96 -6.46
CA GLN A 38 -10.95 -16.90 -6.36
C GLN A 38 -10.04 -17.20 -5.19
N MET A 39 -8.75 -16.88 -5.34
CA MET A 39 -7.73 -17.17 -4.34
C MET A 39 -6.98 -15.89 -3.98
N PHE A 40 -6.82 -15.65 -2.68
CA PHE A 40 -5.97 -14.58 -2.17
C PHE A 40 -4.84 -15.18 -1.35
N GLU A 41 -3.64 -15.17 -1.92
CA GLU A 41 -2.45 -15.73 -1.30
C GLU A 41 -1.75 -14.69 -0.42
N ILE A 42 -1.42 -15.10 0.81
CA ILE A 42 -0.72 -14.30 1.82
C ILE A 42 0.68 -14.91 2.04
N ASP A 43 1.72 -14.15 1.72
CA ASP A 43 3.11 -14.62 1.78
C ASP A 43 3.73 -14.36 3.17
N HIS A 44 3.58 -15.34 4.07
CA HIS A 44 4.17 -15.26 5.42
C HIS A 44 5.70 -15.10 5.42
N ARG A 45 6.42 -15.47 4.33
CA ARG A 45 7.88 -15.31 4.23
C ARG A 45 8.28 -13.85 4.08
N LYS A 46 7.38 -13.00 3.57
CA LYS A 46 7.52 -11.54 3.51
C LYS A 46 6.98 -10.83 4.75
N ASN A 47 6.71 -11.58 5.83
CA ASN A 47 6.01 -11.07 7.02
C ASN A 47 4.62 -10.50 6.69
N GLU A 48 3.98 -10.99 5.62
CA GLU A 48 2.63 -10.61 5.26
C GLU A 48 1.62 -11.26 6.22
N HIS A 49 0.66 -10.47 6.68
CA HIS A 49 -0.38 -10.92 7.59
C HIS A 49 -1.68 -10.16 7.37
N LEU A 50 -2.79 -10.83 7.63
CA LEU A 50 -4.12 -10.27 7.42
C LEU A 50 -4.48 -9.25 8.51
N LEU A 51 -4.97 -8.08 8.09
CA LEU A 51 -5.35 -6.97 8.98
C LEU A 51 -6.86 -6.84 9.07
N SER A 52 -7.56 -6.92 7.94
CA SER A 52 -9.02 -6.81 7.93
C SER A 52 -9.68 -7.60 6.81
N VAL A 53 -10.97 -7.87 7.00
CA VAL A 53 -11.87 -8.36 5.95
C VAL A 53 -13.09 -7.46 5.90
N GLU A 54 -13.38 -6.92 4.72
CA GLU A 54 -14.61 -6.19 4.44
C GLU A 54 -15.56 -7.09 3.66
N GLY A 55 -16.86 -6.99 3.91
CA GLY A 55 -17.83 -7.79 3.19
C GLY A 55 -19.17 -7.11 3.01
N TYR A 56 -19.91 -7.59 2.02
CA TYR A 56 -21.26 -7.16 1.67
C TYR A 56 -22.21 -8.28 2.04
N CYS A 57 -23.23 -7.99 2.84
CA CYS A 57 -24.28 -8.95 3.14
C CYS A 57 -25.65 -8.45 2.68
N ASP A 58 -26.64 -9.34 2.60
CA ASP A 58 -28.04 -8.94 2.46
C ASP A 58 -28.72 -8.69 3.81
N TYR A 59 -29.83 -7.95 3.77
CA TYR A 59 -30.64 -7.66 4.95
C TYR A 59 -31.56 -8.80 5.36
N TYR A 60 -31.83 -9.76 4.47
CA TYR A 60 -32.98 -10.66 4.60
C TYR A 60 -32.60 -12.11 4.85
N HIS A 61 -31.42 -12.55 4.40
CA HIS A 61 -31.01 -13.95 4.49
C HIS A 61 -29.64 -14.11 5.15
N ASP A 62 -29.04 -13.02 5.65
CA ASP A 62 -27.68 -12.96 6.17
C ASP A 62 -26.68 -13.62 5.20
N LEU A 63 -26.88 -13.45 3.89
CA LEU A 63 -25.99 -14.01 2.88
C LEU A 63 -24.82 -13.06 2.65
N ILE A 64 -23.60 -13.56 2.66
CA ILE A 64 -22.41 -12.78 2.27
C ILE A 64 -22.26 -12.85 0.75
N TYR A 65 -22.26 -11.70 0.07
CA TYR A 65 -22.19 -11.59 -1.40
C TYR A 65 -20.80 -11.29 -1.92
N ALA A 66 -20.00 -10.56 -1.15
CA ALA A 66 -18.63 -10.29 -1.50
C ALA A 66 -17.75 -10.14 -0.27
N LEU A 67 -16.48 -10.47 -0.43
CA LEU A 67 -15.42 -10.28 0.55
C LEU A 67 -14.22 -9.59 -0.10
N GLN A 68 -13.58 -8.70 0.65
CA GLN A 68 -12.31 -8.10 0.30
C GLN A 68 -11.35 -8.22 1.48
N PHE A 69 -10.17 -8.76 1.23
CA PHE A 69 -9.16 -9.02 2.24
C PHE A 69 -8.08 -7.94 2.18
N LYS A 70 -7.64 -7.45 3.34
CA LYS A 70 -6.54 -6.48 3.46
C LYS A 70 -5.44 -7.05 4.34
N THR A 71 -4.23 -7.12 3.81
CA THR A 71 -3.00 -7.40 4.55
C THR A 71 -2.23 -6.12 4.82
N ASN A 72 -1.10 -6.23 5.52
CA ASN A 72 -0.14 -5.14 5.64
C ASN A 72 0.59 -4.80 4.33
N LEU A 73 0.48 -5.64 3.29
CA LEU A 73 1.15 -5.43 2.01
C LEU A 73 0.19 -5.08 0.87
N LYS A 74 -1.04 -5.61 0.88
CA LYS A 74 -1.96 -5.48 -0.23
C LYS A 74 -3.43 -5.65 0.16
N VAL A 75 -4.32 -5.24 -0.74
CA VAL A 75 -5.75 -5.49 -0.71
C VAL A 75 -6.09 -6.43 -1.86
N SER A 76 -6.93 -7.43 -1.62
CA SER A 76 -7.42 -8.33 -2.66
C SER A 76 -8.39 -7.61 -3.60
N GLU A 77 -8.64 -8.21 -4.75
CA GLU A 77 -9.84 -7.86 -5.52
C GLU A 77 -11.10 -8.10 -4.70
N LEU A 78 -12.20 -7.47 -5.10
CA LEU A 78 -13.51 -7.75 -4.52
C LEU A 78 -13.99 -9.13 -5.00
N MET A 79 -13.96 -10.10 -4.09
CA MET A 79 -14.34 -11.49 -4.39
C MET A 79 -15.84 -11.68 -4.22
N GLY A 80 -16.56 -11.75 -5.33
CA GLY A 80 -18.01 -11.90 -5.37
C GLY A 80 -18.66 -10.74 -6.13
N HIS A 81 -19.83 -10.31 -5.69
CA HIS A 81 -20.55 -9.19 -6.32
C HIS A 81 -21.00 -8.16 -5.27
N GLU A 82 -20.95 -6.88 -5.62
CA GLU A 82 -21.58 -5.84 -4.81
C GLU A 82 -23.07 -6.17 -4.67
N TYR A 83 -23.58 -6.11 -3.44
CA TYR A 83 -24.99 -6.23 -3.14
C TYR A 83 -25.46 -4.99 -2.40
N ASN A 84 -26.70 -4.56 -2.68
CA ASN A 84 -27.29 -3.36 -2.08
C ASN A 84 -27.78 -3.61 -0.64
N GLY A 85 -26.88 -4.13 0.20
CA GLY A 85 -27.11 -4.42 1.61
C GLY A 85 -26.00 -3.84 2.49
N PRO A 86 -26.03 -4.13 3.80
CA PRO A 86 -25.06 -3.55 4.72
C PRO A 86 -23.65 -4.08 4.46
N LYS A 87 -22.66 -3.21 4.67
CA LYS A 87 -21.25 -3.62 4.71
C LYS A 87 -20.86 -3.97 6.14
N PHE A 88 -20.02 -4.99 6.30
CA PHE A 88 -19.36 -5.29 7.57
C PHE A 88 -17.84 -5.22 7.39
N LYS A 89 -17.13 -4.97 8.49
CA LYS A 89 -15.68 -4.95 8.53
C LYS A 89 -15.17 -5.67 9.77
N LEU A 90 -14.41 -6.73 9.56
CA LEU A 90 -13.66 -7.44 10.59
C LEU A 90 -12.28 -6.78 10.69
N THR A 91 -12.07 -5.98 11.73
CA THR A 91 -10.80 -5.30 11.98
C THR A 91 -10.64 -5.02 13.47
N MET A 92 -9.41 -5.02 13.97
CA MET A 92 -9.10 -4.56 15.32
C MET A 92 -7.76 -3.83 15.28
N GLU A 93 -7.75 -2.57 15.71
CA GLU A 93 -6.55 -1.73 15.66
C GLU A 93 -5.39 -2.36 16.44
N GLY A 94 -4.18 -2.28 15.87
CA GLY A 94 -2.99 -2.90 16.45
C GLY A 94 -2.96 -4.43 16.43
N ASN A 95 -3.89 -5.09 15.75
CA ASN A 95 -4.00 -6.54 15.71
C ASN A 95 -4.05 -7.10 14.29
N LYS A 96 -3.61 -8.34 14.14
CA LYS A 96 -3.72 -9.15 12.91
C LYS A 96 -4.72 -10.28 13.11
N ILE A 97 -5.39 -10.65 12.04
CA ILE A 97 -6.29 -11.81 11.99
C ILE A 97 -5.46 -13.09 11.86
N ILE A 98 -5.70 -14.06 12.73
CA ILE A 98 -5.00 -15.36 12.78
C ILE A 98 -5.92 -16.55 12.49
N GLY A 99 -7.21 -16.30 12.28
CA GLY A 99 -8.18 -17.33 11.98
C GLY A 99 -9.59 -16.76 11.90
N PHE A 100 -10.52 -17.62 11.52
CA PHE A 100 -11.93 -17.24 11.34
C PHE A 100 -12.84 -18.19 12.11
N TYR A 101 -14.01 -17.68 12.47
CA TYR A 101 -15.15 -18.47 12.93
C TYR A 101 -16.42 -17.96 12.24
N GLY A 102 -17.48 -18.75 12.20
CA GLY A 102 -18.67 -18.35 11.45
C GLY A 102 -19.70 -19.45 11.30
N SER A 103 -20.63 -19.24 10.39
CA SER A 103 -21.65 -20.23 10.02
C SER A 103 -21.81 -20.28 8.50
N ALA A 104 -22.01 -21.50 8.00
CA ALA A 104 -22.31 -21.76 6.60
C ALA A 104 -23.28 -22.95 6.50
N ASP A 105 -24.18 -22.89 5.53
CA ASP A 105 -25.04 -24.00 5.12
C ASP A 105 -24.72 -24.37 3.66
N GLY A 106 -25.59 -24.04 2.71
CA GLY A 106 -25.25 -23.99 1.28
C GLY A 106 -24.47 -22.74 0.90
N ASN A 107 -24.53 -21.68 1.71
CA ASN A 107 -23.79 -20.44 1.51
C ASN A 107 -23.12 -19.98 2.81
N LEU A 108 -22.15 -19.08 2.68
CA LEU A 108 -21.54 -18.40 3.80
C LEU A 108 -22.52 -17.38 4.40
N ARG A 109 -22.87 -17.57 5.67
CA ARG A 109 -23.86 -16.74 6.39
C ARG A 109 -23.21 -15.72 7.31
N ALA A 110 -22.24 -16.16 8.09
CA ALA A 110 -21.55 -15.31 9.03
C ALA A 110 -20.05 -15.56 9.01
N LEU A 111 -19.29 -14.49 9.21
CA LEU A 111 -17.84 -14.53 9.33
C LEU A 111 -17.40 -13.62 10.48
N GLY A 112 -16.60 -14.16 11.37
CA GLY A 112 -15.90 -13.48 12.46
C GLY A 112 -14.42 -13.87 12.44
N ALA A 113 -13.60 -13.12 13.17
CA ALA A 113 -12.15 -13.24 13.12
C ALA A 113 -11.55 -13.43 14.52
N TYR A 114 -10.60 -14.37 14.63
CA TYR A 114 -9.68 -14.44 15.75
C TYR A 114 -8.50 -13.50 15.48
N VAL A 115 -8.12 -12.72 16.49
CA VAL A 115 -7.13 -11.65 16.35
C VAL A 115 -6.05 -11.75 17.43
N THR A 116 -4.85 -11.27 17.12
CA THR A 116 -3.74 -11.13 18.08
C THR A 116 -2.95 -9.85 17.80
N ALA A 117 -2.26 -9.33 18.81
CA ALA A 117 -1.51 -8.08 18.69
C ALA A 117 -0.39 -8.19 17.65
N ILE A 118 -0.17 -7.11 16.90
CA ILE A 118 0.97 -6.96 16.01
C ILE A 118 2.15 -6.50 16.85
N THR A 119 3.17 -7.35 16.96
CA THR A 119 4.45 -6.98 17.58
C THR A 119 5.33 -6.33 16.52
N PRO A 120 5.92 -5.14 16.78
CA PRO A 120 6.90 -4.54 15.89
C PRO A 120 8.03 -5.51 15.56
N ALA A 121 8.44 -5.57 14.30
CA ALA A 121 9.52 -6.43 13.87
C ALA A 121 10.87 -5.77 14.23
N ARG A 122 11.66 -6.44 15.08
CA ARG A 122 13.03 -6.02 15.42
C ARG A 122 14.02 -6.70 14.47
N MET A 123 14.68 -5.94 13.61
CA MET A 123 15.74 -6.48 12.75
C MET A 123 17.10 -6.42 13.45
N GLU A 124 18.01 -7.34 13.09
CA GLU A 124 19.37 -7.36 13.64
C GLU A 124 20.12 -6.06 13.35
N ALA A 125 20.88 -5.58 14.33
CA ALA A 125 21.73 -4.41 14.17
C ALA A 125 22.91 -4.71 13.22
N LYS A 126 23.26 -3.75 12.38
CA LYS A 126 24.42 -3.80 11.48
C LYS A 126 25.57 -2.97 12.07
N GLY A 127 26.80 -3.44 11.91
CA GLY A 127 28.00 -2.90 12.57
C GLY A 127 28.57 -3.87 13.62
N GLY A 128 29.43 -3.36 14.51
CA GLY A 128 30.06 -4.13 15.57
C GLY A 128 29.29 -4.11 16.90
N LYS A 129 29.52 -5.11 17.75
CA LYS A 129 28.98 -5.18 19.12
C LYS A 129 29.86 -4.45 20.15
N GLY A 130 30.52 -3.37 19.72
CA GLY A 130 31.42 -2.59 20.57
C GLY A 130 30.67 -1.66 21.51
N GLY A 131 31.11 -1.52 22.76
CA GLY A 131 30.47 -0.63 23.71
C GLY A 131 29.29 -1.25 24.46
N LYS A 132 28.32 -0.42 24.85
CA LYS A 132 27.11 -0.84 25.58
C LYS A 132 25.94 -1.01 24.62
N GLU A 133 25.14 -2.05 24.86
CA GLU A 133 23.86 -2.22 24.18
C GLU A 133 22.89 -1.11 24.59
N TRP A 134 22.13 -0.62 23.63
CA TRP A 134 21.05 0.35 23.80
C TRP A 134 19.85 -0.07 22.96
N ASP A 135 18.65 0.26 23.42
CA ASP A 135 17.40 -0.12 22.77
C ASP A 135 16.32 0.90 23.14
N ASP A 136 15.85 1.68 22.16
CA ASP A 136 14.84 2.72 22.39
C ASP A 136 13.42 2.15 22.46
N GLY A 137 13.24 0.89 22.05
CA GLY A 137 11.95 0.22 21.91
C GLY A 137 11.26 0.47 20.57
N GLY A 138 10.12 -0.19 20.38
CA GLY A 138 9.29 -0.14 19.17
C GLY A 138 7.89 0.41 19.42
N ASP A 139 7.69 1.20 20.46
CA ASP A 139 6.36 1.68 20.90
C ASP A 139 6.00 3.09 20.39
N TYR A 140 6.90 3.74 19.64
CA TYR A 140 6.67 5.05 19.06
C TYR A 140 5.77 5.01 17.84
N GLU A 141 5.09 6.12 17.56
CA GLU A 141 4.31 6.30 16.34
C GLU A 141 5.21 6.69 15.16
N ALA A 142 6.19 7.57 15.37
CA ALA A 142 7.11 8.00 14.32
C ALA A 142 8.44 8.53 14.86
N VAL A 143 9.46 8.45 14.00
CA VAL A 143 10.71 9.23 14.10
C VAL A 143 10.46 10.59 13.45
N THR A 144 10.76 11.67 14.15
CA THR A 144 10.48 13.05 13.70
C THR A 144 11.75 13.81 13.36
N LYS A 145 12.89 13.45 13.95
CA LYS A 145 14.18 14.04 13.63
C LYS A 145 15.31 13.09 13.94
N ILE A 146 16.36 13.17 13.13
CA ILE A 146 17.61 12.46 13.35
C ILE A 146 18.73 13.48 13.29
N HIS A 147 19.59 13.51 14.28
CA HIS A 147 20.75 14.40 14.30
C HIS A 147 21.90 13.79 15.08
N GLY A 148 23.10 14.35 14.96
CA GLY A 148 24.25 13.78 15.63
C GLY A 148 25.53 14.47 15.28
N ARG A 149 26.64 13.87 15.70
CA ARG A 149 27.99 14.36 15.43
C ARG A 149 28.85 13.24 14.88
N SER A 150 29.84 13.62 14.08
CA SER A 150 30.89 12.72 13.60
C SER A 150 32.25 13.17 14.10
N ASP A 151 33.19 12.23 14.17
CA ASP A 151 34.61 12.50 14.29
C ASP A 151 35.39 11.70 13.23
N HIS A 152 36.71 11.74 13.31
CA HIS A 152 37.60 11.04 12.37
C HIS A 152 37.47 9.51 12.39
N LYS A 153 36.68 8.92 13.30
CA LYS A 153 36.44 7.47 13.36
C LYS A 153 35.07 7.08 12.80
N GLY A 154 34.16 8.03 12.61
CA GLY A 154 32.80 7.79 12.16
C GLY A 154 31.76 8.58 12.94
N ILE A 155 30.53 8.09 12.98
CA ILE A 155 29.44 8.66 13.76
C ILE A 155 29.78 8.52 15.25
N LYS A 156 29.92 9.66 15.91
CA LYS A 156 30.34 9.75 17.31
C LYS A 156 29.14 9.60 18.24
N ASP A 157 28.08 10.34 17.93
CA ASP A 157 26.80 10.26 18.59
C ASP A 157 25.67 10.48 17.59
N ILE A 158 24.52 9.90 17.92
CA ILE A 158 23.28 10.06 17.18
C ILE A 158 22.13 10.21 18.17
N THR A 159 21.20 11.10 17.85
CA THR A 159 19.98 11.35 18.59
C THR A 159 18.80 11.13 17.67
N PHE A 160 17.80 10.43 18.18
CA PHE A 160 16.53 10.22 17.51
C PHE A 160 15.43 10.91 18.30
N ASP A 161 14.74 11.83 17.65
CA ASP A 161 13.51 12.41 18.18
C ASP A 161 12.35 11.57 17.69
N TYR A 162 11.49 11.19 18.61
CA TYR A 162 10.30 10.37 18.42
C TYR A 162 9.05 11.13 18.85
N VAL A 163 7.91 10.60 18.42
CA VAL A 163 6.61 10.90 18.99
C VAL A 163 5.92 9.59 19.34
N ASP A 164 5.37 9.49 20.56
CA ASP A 164 4.58 8.33 20.97
C ASP A 164 3.17 8.34 20.33
N LYS A 165 2.38 7.30 20.59
CA LYS A 165 1.01 7.16 20.05
C LYS A 165 0.04 8.22 20.55
N ASP A 166 0.35 8.87 21.66
CA ASP A 166 -0.45 9.95 22.25
C ASP A 166 0.02 11.33 21.80
N GLY A 167 1.08 11.42 20.99
CA GLY A 167 1.61 12.67 20.46
C GLY A 167 2.70 13.30 21.33
N HIS A 168 3.19 12.63 22.37
CA HIS A 168 4.23 13.19 23.24
C HIS A 168 5.62 13.03 22.61
N PRO A 169 6.43 14.10 22.57
CA PRO A 169 7.79 14.02 22.06
C PRO A 169 8.73 13.32 23.04
N LYS A 170 9.71 12.59 22.51
CA LYS A 170 10.79 11.97 23.27
C LYS A 170 12.06 11.97 22.44
N ASP A 171 13.22 12.19 23.05
CA ASP A 171 14.52 12.04 22.40
C ASP A 171 15.39 11.00 23.11
N GLU A 172 16.20 10.28 22.35
CA GLU A 172 17.18 9.30 22.85
C GLU A 172 18.52 9.51 22.15
N THR A 173 19.61 9.58 22.91
CA THR A 173 20.96 9.86 22.38
C THR A 173 21.92 8.72 22.68
N HIS A 174 22.64 8.27 21.65
CA HIS A 174 23.55 7.13 21.70
C HIS A 174 24.95 7.50 21.22
N GLY A 175 25.97 7.04 21.94
CA GLY A 175 27.37 7.43 21.73
C GLY A 175 27.86 8.50 22.70
N SER A 176 29.07 9.02 22.50
CA SER A 176 29.67 9.95 23.46
C SER A 176 29.36 11.40 23.12
N THR A 177 28.56 12.05 23.98
CA THR A 177 28.32 13.50 23.90
C THR A 177 29.54 14.33 24.33
N SER A 178 30.55 13.72 24.95
CA SER A 178 31.78 14.39 25.40
C SER A 178 32.86 14.50 24.31
N GLY A 179 33.66 15.58 24.34
CA GLY A 179 34.82 15.80 23.45
C GLY A 179 34.50 16.44 22.09
N GLN A 180 35.53 16.70 21.29
CA GLN A 180 35.44 17.31 19.95
C GLN A 180 34.71 16.40 18.95
N GLY A 181 33.84 16.97 18.11
CA GLY A 181 33.10 16.31 17.04
C GLY A 181 32.37 17.36 16.20
N TYR A 182 32.14 17.06 14.92
CA TYR A 182 31.49 17.97 13.98
C TYR A 182 30.00 17.66 13.89
N THR A 183 29.17 18.68 14.06
CA THR A 183 27.71 18.56 13.94
C THR A 183 27.31 18.19 12.51
N LEU A 184 26.51 17.15 12.39
CA LEU A 184 25.93 16.70 11.13
C LEU A 184 24.64 17.48 10.86
N GLU A 185 24.32 17.67 9.58
CA GLU A 185 23.06 18.30 9.17
C GLU A 185 21.88 17.42 9.62
N PRO A 186 20.94 17.95 10.42
CA PRO A 186 19.82 17.16 10.92
C PRO A 186 18.88 16.76 9.78
N PHE A 187 18.24 15.59 9.93
CA PHE A 187 17.21 15.13 9.03
C PHE A 187 15.85 15.19 9.73
N GLU A 188 14.99 16.10 9.29
CA GLU A 188 13.65 16.30 9.83
C GLU A 188 12.61 15.55 9.01
N ILE A 189 11.68 14.88 9.69
CA ILE A 189 10.64 14.02 9.13
C ILE A 189 9.29 14.51 9.61
N ASN A 190 8.45 14.99 8.70
CA ASN A 190 7.13 15.51 9.06
C ASN A 190 6.08 14.39 9.09
N HIS A 191 5.97 13.70 10.22
CA HIS A 191 4.99 12.63 10.41
C HIS A 191 3.53 13.10 10.23
N LEU A 192 3.22 14.39 10.45
CA LEU A 192 1.88 14.96 10.24
C LEU A 192 1.50 15.04 8.76
N ASP A 193 2.49 15.24 7.89
CA ASP A 193 2.31 15.22 6.43
C ASP A 193 2.30 13.79 5.86
N ARG A 194 2.25 12.77 6.73
CA ARG A 194 2.38 11.35 6.34
C ARG A 194 3.73 11.05 5.69
N GLU A 195 4.79 11.70 6.19
CA GLU A 195 6.16 11.33 5.89
C GLU A 195 6.60 10.18 6.81
N TYR A 196 7.04 9.07 6.22
CA TYR A 196 7.44 7.86 6.91
C TYR A 196 8.90 7.52 6.61
N LEU A 197 9.68 7.21 7.63
CA LEU A 197 11.02 6.66 7.47
C LEU A 197 10.93 5.21 6.98
N LEU A 198 11.45 4.93 5.79
CA LEU A 198 11.28 3.63 5.12
C LEU A 198 12.54 2.76 5.19
N SER A 199 13.71 3.38 4.99
CA SER A 199 14.97 2.64 4.93
C SER A 199 16.17 3.50 5.30
N ILE A 200 17.26 2.79 5.59
CA ILE A 200 18.56 3.37 5.94
C ILE A 200 19.60 2.66 5.10
N ASP A 201 20.38 3.43 4.35
CA ASP A 201 21.65 2.96 3.80
C ASP A 201 22.77 3.40 4.74
N GLY A 202 23.68 2.50 5.08
CA GLY A 202 24.76 2.80 5.99
C GLY A 202 26.07 2.15 5.60
N TYR A 203 27.15 2.64 6.21
CA TYR A 203 28.51 2.20 5.99
C TYR A 203 29.19 2.06 7.34
N TYR A 204 29.92 0.97 7.55
CA TYR A 204 30.70 0.76 8.77
C TYR A 204 32.09 0.21 8.47
N ASP A 205 33.04 0.55 9.33
CA ASP A 205 34.38 -0.03 9.26
C ASP A 205 34.32 -1.49 9.74
N GLU A 206 34.76 -2.43 8.92
CA GLU A 206 34.70 -3.87 9.24
C GLU A 206 35.55 -4.21 10.47
N THR A 207 36.68 -3.51 10.66
CA THR A 207 37.66 -3.84 11.71
C THR A 207 37.19 -3.41 13.09
N SER A 208 36.76 -2.16 13.24
CA SER A 208 36.25 -1.61 14.50
C SER A 208 34.76 -1.84 14.70
N GLY A 209 34.04 -2.11 13.62
CA GLY A 209 32.58 -2.17 13.57
C GLY A 209 31.90 -0.80 13.65
N VAL A 210 32.62 0.32 13.72
CA VAL A 210 32.04 1.65 13.91
C VAL A 210 31.25 2.09 12.68
N ILE A 211 30.04 2.61 12.89
CA ILE A 211 29.23 3.22 11.84
C ILE A 211 29.93 4.50 11.38
N GLN A 212 30.28 4.53 10.10
CA GLN A 212 31.00 5.63 9.48
C GLN A 212 30.03 6.66 8.87
N ALA A 213 29.02 6.18 8.14
CA ALA A 213 28.04 7.05 7.51
C ALA A 213 26.63 6.43 7.42
N LEU A 214 25.61 7.28 7.39
CA LEU A 214 24.20 6.92 7.26
C LEU A 214 23.47 7.82 6.27
N GLN A 215 22.51 7.27 5.54
CA GLN A 215 21.58 7.99 4.70
C GLN A 215 20.17 7.44 4.92
N PHE A 216 19.24 8.34 5.23
CA PHE A 216 17.86 8.02 5.59
C PHE A 216 16.94 8.31 4.41
N LYS A 217 16.01 7.41 4.12
CA LYS A 217 15.05 7.55 3.02
C LYS A 217 13.63 7.49 3.56
N THR A 218 12.85 8.52 3.26
CA THR A 218 11.41 8.56 3.51
C THR A 218 10.65 8.32 2.21
N ASN A 219 9.33 8.23 2.30
CA ASN A 219 8.45 8.24 1.13
C ASN A 219 8.39 9.61 0.41
N MET A 220 9.04 10.65 0.95
CA MET A 220 9.04 11.99 0.36
C MET A 220 10.41 12.46 -0.10
N LYS A 221 11.48 12.08 0.60
CA LYS A 221 12.84 12.60 0.35
C LYS A 221 13.91 11.65 0.85
N THR A 222 15.14 11.91 0.40
CA THR A 222 16.35 11.24 0.90
C THR A 222 17.21 12.27 1.62
N SER A 223 17.74 11.91 2.79
CA SER A 223 18.67 12.76 3.53
C SER A 223 19.98 12.93 2.77
N LYS A 224 20.74 13.99 3.11
CA LYS A 224 22.17 13.99 2.80
C LYS A 224 22.86 12.85 3.54
N LEU A 225 24.01 12.43 3.01
CA LEU A 225 24.86 11.47 3.70
C LEU A 225 25.37 12.11 5.00
N MET A 226 25.03 11.50 6.13
CA MET A 226 25.52 11.85 7.46
C MET A 226 26.82 11.12 7.73
N GLY A 227 27.89 11.86 8.02
CA GLY A 227 29.23 11.29 8.22
C GLY A 227 30.02 11.14 6.91
N TYR A 228 31.09 10.37 6.98
CA TYR A 228 31.99 10.04 5.87
C TYR A 228 32.44 8.60 6.06
N TYR A 229 32.69 7.89 4.96
CA TYR A 229 33.15 6.52 4.97
C TYR A 229 34.38 6.36 4.08
N ASP A 230 35.24 5.42 4.45
CA ASP A 230 36.42 5.06 3.66
C ASP A 230 36.05 4.10 2.52
N ASP A 231 36.90 4.00 1.50
CA ASP A 231 36.61 3.19 0.29
C ASP A 231 36.45 1.69 0.60
N ASP A 232 36.97 1.21 1.73
CA ASP A 232 36.88 -0.17 2.22
C ASP A 232 35.71 -0.41 3.20
N ALA A 233 34.87 0.60 3.47
CA ALA A 233 33.74 0.49 4.37
C ALA A 233 32.68 -0.51 3.87
N VAL A 234 32.14 -1.30 4.79
CA VAL A 234 31.09 -2.27 4.47
C VAL A 234 29.74 -1.57 4.42
N LYS A 235 29.13 -1.61 3.23
CA LYS A 235 27.77 -1.08 3.01
C LYS A 235 26.71 -2.03 3.55
N PHE A 236 25.67 -1.48 4.17
CA PHE A 236 24.44 -2.19 4.53
C PHE A 236 23.20 -1.37 4.19
N THR A 237 22.08 -2.06 4.08
CA THR A 237 20.75 -1.45 3.99
C THR A 237 19.84 -2.09 5.03
N THR A 238 19.12 -1.26 5.77
CA THR A 238 18.09 -1.68 6.75
C THR A 238 16.75 -1.20 6.24
N ALA A 239 15.91 -2.14 5.79
CA ALA A 239 14.58 -1.90 5.25
C ALA A 239 13.69 -3.14 5.47
N CYS A 240 12.39 -2.92 5.58
CA CYS A 240 11.41 -4.00 5.65
C CYS A 240 10.23 -3.65 4.73
N ASN A 241 10.05 -4.43 3.67
CA ASN A 241 8.97 -4.20 2.71
C ASN A 241 7.62 -4.19 3.43
N GLY A 242 6.78 -3.20 3.13
CA GLY A 242 5.50 -3.07 3.79
C GLY A 242 5.49 -2.23 5.07
N ASN A 243 6.66 -1.84 5.58
CA ASN A 243 6.78 -1.31 6.94
C ASN A 243 7.56 0.01 7.01
N LYS A 244 7.20 0.85 7.99
CA LYS A 244 7.97 2.04 8.41
C LYS A 244 8.87 1.71 9.59
N ILE A 245 9.96 2.45 9.70
CA ILE A 245 10.84 2.46 10.87
C ILE A 245 10.21 3.36 11.94
N ILE A 246 10.15 2.87 13.18
CA ILE A 246 9.58 3.58 14.33
C ILE A 246 10.50 3.65 15.55
N GLY A 247 11.61 2.93 15.54
CA GLY A 247 12.51 2.86 16.69
C GLY A 247 13.85 2.28 16.32
N PHE A 248 14.84 2.48 17.18
CA PHE A 248 16.22 2.05 16.96
C PHE A 248 16.79 1.27 18.15
N HIS A 249 17.79 0.44 17.86
CA HIS A 249 18.59 -0.26 18.86
C HIS A 249 20.01 -0.48 18.33
N GLY A 250 20.94 -0.85 19.20
CA GLY A 250 22.30 -1.17 18.77
C GLY A 250 23.32 -1.18 19.89
N TYR A 251 24.56 -0.90 19.53
CA TYR A 251 25.69 -0.79 20.44
C TYR A 251 26.40 0.55 20.25
N ALA A 252 26.79 1.19 21.35
CA ALA A 252 27.53 2.44 21.32
C ALA A 252 28.36 2.64 22.59
N GLU A 253 29.47 3.35 22.47
CA GLU A 253 30.20 3.90 23.62
C GLU A 253 30.81 5.26 23.26
N LYS A 254 32.01 5.26 22.67
CA LYS A 254 32.65 6.50 22.18
C LYS A 254 32.10 6.94 20.83
N ASN A 255 31.77 5.96 20.00
CA ASN A 255 31.17 6.10 18.69
C ASN A 255 29.94 5.18 18.61
N LEU A 256 29.14 5.35 17.58
CA LEU A 256 28.05 4.44 17.23
C LEU A 256 28.64 3.18 16.61
N ASN A 257 28.50 2.03 17.28
CA ASN A 257 29.06 0.77 16.82
C ASN A 257 28.07 -0.06 16.01
N SER A 258 26.78 0.04 16.27
CA SER A 258 25.80 -0.61 15.39
C SER A 258 24.47 0.11 15.39
N LEU A 259 23.69 -0.15 14.35
CA LEU A 259 22.33 0.35 14.24
C LEU A 259 21.40 -0.74 13.69
N GLY A 260 20.36 -1.04 14.46
CA GLY A 260 19.20 -1.85 14.08
C GLY A 260 17.93 -1.02 14.22
N ALA A 261 16.83 -1.53 13.64
CA ALA A 261 15.57 -0.80 13.58
C ALA A 261 14.37 -1.68 13.97
N TYR A 262 13.36 -1.01 14.55
CA TYR A 262 12.02 -1.54 14.75
C TYR A 262 11.11 -1.10 13.61
N PHE A 263 10.31 -2.05 13.12
CA PHE A 263 9.42 -1.86 11.98
C PHE A 263 7.96 -2.12 12.37
N THR A 264 7.06 -1.30 11.84
CA THR A 264 5.61 -1.52 11.89
C THR A 264 4.97 -1.28 10.53
N THR A 265 3.74 -1.74 10.36
CA THR A 265 3.02 -1.72 9.07
C THR A 265 2.83 -0.31 8.53
N LEU A 266 3.08 -0.11 7.23
CA LEU A 266 2.74 1.12 6.51
C LEU A 266 1.24 1.19 6.23
N PRO A 267 0.67 2.41 6.17
CA PRO A 267 -0.71 2.58 5.75
C PRO A 267 -0.85 2.42 4.23
N LEU A 268 -1.62 1.40 3.82
CA LEU A 268 -2.21 1.36 2.48
C LEU A 268 -3.50 2.19 2.47
N THR A 269 -3.50 3.26 1.67
CA THR A 269 -4.60 4.24 1.61
C THR A 269 -5.46 4.00 0.38
N LYS A 270 -6.79 3.91 0.57
CA LYS A 270 -7.76 3.89 -0.53
C LYS A 270 -8.32 5.29 -0.70
N LEU A 271 -8.18 5.88 -1.88
CA LEU A 271 -8.87 7.11 -2.24
C LEU A 271 -10.12 6.73 -3.03
N GLU A 272 -11.28 7.07 -2.47
CA GLU A 272 -12.56 6.88 -3.13
C GLU A 272 -12.74 7.89 -4.27
N TYR A 273 -13.44 7.47 -5.33
CA TYR A 273 -13.94 8.43 -6.31
C TYR A 273 -15.06 9.27 -5.68
N GLN A 274 -15.19 10.53 -6.10
CA GLN A 274 -16.34 11.34 -5.71
C GLN A 274 -17.57 10.83 -6.46
N ASP A 275 -18.30 9.90 -5.85
CA ASP A 275 -19.62 9.53 -6.33
C ASP A 275 -20.56 10.73 -6.12
N SER A 276 -21.00 11.33 -7.22
CA SER A 276 -21.89 12.50 -7.19
C SER A 276 -23.28 12.18 -6.63
N TYR A 277 -23.58 10.93 -6.28
CA TYR A 277 -24.83 10.53 -5.63
C TYR A 277 -24.66 10.22 -4.13
N ARG A 278 -24.62 11.29 -3.34
CA ARG A 278 -24.35 11.30 -1.89
C ARG A 278 -25.45 10.75 -0.97
N GLU A 279 -26.47 10.05 -1.48
CA GLU A 279 -27.44 9.35 -0.64
C GLU A 279 -27.90 8.04 -1.30
N LYS A 280 -27.30 6.91 -0.87
CA LYS A 280 -27.68 5.54 -1.24
C LYS A 280 -27.78 5.31 -2.75
N LEU A 281 -26.69 4.84 -3.35
CA LEU A 281 -26.76 4.16 -4.66
C LEU A 281 -27.89 3.12 -4.62
N ARG A 282 -29.02 3.45 -5.22
CA ARG A 282 -29.93 2.43 -5.72
C ARG A 282 -29.18 1.86 -6.91
N ASP A 283 -28.88 0.57 -6.88
CA ASP A 283 -28.57 -0.16 -8.11
C ASP A 283 -29.83 -0.15 -9.00
N ASN A 284 -30.00 0.94 -9.74
CA ASN A 284 -30.95 1.05 -10.84
C ASN A 284 -30.26 0.79 -12.19
N GLY A 285 -29.01 0.30 -12.18
CA GLY A 285 -28.19 0.08 -13.36
C GLY A 285 -27.63 1.33 -14.06
N SER A 286 -27.87 2.56 -13.54
CA SER A 286 -27.44 3.79 -14.23
C SER A 286 -26.04 4.30 -13.84
N SER A 287 -25.41 3.78 -12.80
CA SER A 287 -24.06 4.19 -12.35
C SER A 287 -22.96 3.15 -12.60
N GLY A 288 -23.26 2.11 -13.38
CA GLY A 288 -22.35 0.99 -13.66
C GLY A 288 -22.16 0.03 -12.47
N ASN A 289 -21.52 -1.10 -12.74
CA ASN A 289 -21.17 -2.10 -11.72
C ASN A 289 -19.85 -1.72 -11.05
N LEU A 290 -19.77 -1.91 -9.73
CA LEU A 290 -18.54 -1.78 -8.96
C LEU A 290 -17.53 -2.84 -9.40
N TRP A 291 -16.29 -2.41 -9.56
CA TRP A 291 -15.12 -3.27 -9.66
C TRP A 291 -14.03 -2.70 -8.77
N ASP A 292 -13.22 -3.59 -8.22
CA ASP A 292 -12.14 -3.24 -7.32
C ASP A 292 -11.05 -4.29 -7.47
N ASP A 293 -9.94 -3.90 -8.09
CA ASP A 293 -8.82 -4.80 -8.36
C ASP A 293 -7.99 -5.07 -7.10
N GLY A 294 -8.23 -4.31 -6.03
CA GLY A 294 -7.38 -4.26 -4.86
C GLY A 294 -6.07 -3.53 -5.16
N SER A 295 -4.98 -3.96 -4.54
CA SER A 295 -3.67 -3.35 -4.67
C SER A 295 -2.58 -4.38 -4.95
N PHE A 296 -1.55 -3.93 -5.65
CA PHE A 296 -0.45 -4.75 -6.14
C PHE A 296 0.91 -4.15 -5.76
N GLN A 297 2.02 -4.70 -6.23
CA GLN A 297 3.34 -4.10 -5.98
C GLN A 297 3.56 -2.81 -6.80
N GLY A 298 2.83 -2.67 -7.91
CA GLY A 298 2.82 -1.48 -8.75
C GLY A 298 2.09 -1.70 -10.06
N VAL A 299 1.96 -0.65 -10.85
CA VAL A 299 1.38 -0.69 -12.20
C VAL A 299 2.53 -0.74 -13.21
N ARG A 300 2.50 -1.69 -14.14
CA ARG A 300 3.49 -1.81 -15.23
C ARG A 300 3.00 -1.19 -16.53
N LYS A 301 1.69 -1.26 -16.77
CA LYS A 301 1.09 -0.79 -18.01
C LYS A 301 -0.36 -0.37 -17.81
N VAL A 302 -0.74 0.69 -18.52
CA VAL A 302 -2.14 1.13 -18.64
C VAL A 302 -2.56 1.05 -20.11
N HIS A 303 -3.74 0.50 -20.35
CA HIS A 303 -4.43 0.48 -21.63
C HIS A 303 -5.76 1.20 -21.48
N ILE A 304 -6.07 2.12 -22.40
CA ILE A 304 -7.32 2.88 -22.40
C ILE A 304 -7.95 2.80 -23.77
N TYR A 305 -9.20 2.40 -23.80
CA TYR A 305 -10.05 2.45 -24.98
C TYR A 305 -11.08 3.55 -24.80
N TYR A 306 -11.17 4.46 -25.75
CA TYR A 306 -12.08 5.60 -25.69
C TYR A 306 -12.63 5.91 -27.09
N ASP A 307 -13.78 6.55 -27.13
CA ASP A 307 -14.39 7.04 -28.36
C ASP A 307 -14.53 8.57 -28.31
N GLY A 308 -15.31 9.15 -29.24
CA GLY A 308 -15.59 10.58 -29.24
C GLY A 308 -16.40 11.07 -28.04
N TYR A 309 -16.95 10.18 -27.22
CA TYR A 309 -17.85 10.52 -26.11
C TYR A 309 -17.20 10.31 -24.74
N SER A 310 -16.62 9.13 -24.48
CA SER A 310 -16.10 8.77 -23.15
C SER A 310 -14.99 7.71 -23.19
N VAL A 311 -14.35 7.51 -22.04
CA VAL A 311 -13.54 6.31 -21.78
C VAL A 311 -14.47 5.11 -21.66
N ARG A 312 -14.24 4.12 -22.52
CA ARG A 312 -15.07 2.92 -22.68
C ARG A 312 -14.57 1.74 -21.88
N CYS A 313 -13.26 1.59 -21.83
CA CYS A 313 -12.61 0.48 -21.16
C CYS A 313 -11.23 0.92 -20.67
N VAL A 314 -10.87 0.44 -19.48
CA VAL A 314 -9.52 0.55 -18.92
C VAL A 314 -9.00 -0.84 -18.64
N ARG A 315 -7.71 -1.05 -18.92
CA ARG A 315 -6.99 -2.24 -18.48
C ARG A 315 -5.69 -1.84 -17.82
N PHE A 316 -5.39 -2.52 -16.73
CA PHE A 316 -4.17 -2.34 -15.97
C PHE A 316 -3.42 -3.66 -15.92
N ASP A 317 -2.12 -3.61 -16.22
CA ASP A 317 -1.22 -4.73 -15.98
C ASP A 317 -0.42 -4.41 -14.72
N TYR A 318 -0.69 -5.18 -13.67
CA TYR A 318 -0.11 -5.01 -12.34
C TYR A 318 1.07 -5.94 -12.12
N ASP A 319 2.06 -5.46 -11.37
CA ASP A 319 3.10 -6.29 -10.82
C ASP A 319 2.60 -7.04 -9.58
N ASN A 320 2.58 -8.39 -9.65
CA ASN A 320 2.26 -9.25 -8.52
C ASN A 320 3.46 -10.15 -8.19
N GLY A 321 4.65 -9.55 -8.03
CA GLY A 321 5.89 -10.28 -7.76
C GLY A 321 6.47 -10.89 -9.03
N GLU A 322 6.50 -12.22 -9.13
CA GLU A 322 7.06 -12.92 -10.30
C GLU A 322 6.09 -12.96 -11.50
N LYS A 323 4.85 -12.51 -11.30
CA LYS A 323 3.78 -12.56 -12.32
C LYS A 323 3.26 -11.16 -12.61
N VAL A 324 2.71 -11.01 -13.81
CA VAL A 324 1.94 -9.84 -14.22
C VAL A 324 0.47 -10.24 -14.27
N GLU A 325 -0.38 -9.47 -13.60
CA GLU A 325 -1.82 -9.67 -13.59
C GLU A 325 -2.54 -8.56 -14.34
N SER A 326 -3.33 -8.94 -15.33
CA SER A 326 -4.15 -8.00 -16.08
C SER A 326 -5.56 -7.95 -15.52
N ARG A 327 -6.09 -6.75 -15.30
CA ARG A 327 -7.50 -6.50 -14.97
C ARG A 327 -8.08 -5.51 -15.98
N GLU A 328 -9.24 -5.82 -16.53
CA GLU A 328 -9.90 -5.06 -17.60
C GLU A 328 -11.35 -4.79 -17.22
N HIS A 329 -11.75 -3.52 -17.34
CA HIS A 329 -13.06 -3.04 -16.92
C HIS A 329 -13.72 -2.23 -18.03
N GLY A 330 -15.03 -2.36 -18.17
CA GLY A 330 -15.79 -1.83 -19.31
C GLY A 330 -15.79 -2.77 -20.52
N LEU A 331 -16.28 -2.30 -21.66
CA LEU A 331 -16.35 -3.09 -22.89
C LEU A 331 -15.72 -2.33 -24.06
N LYS A 332 -14.82 -3.01 -24.78
CA LYS A 332 -14.31 -2.54 -26.07
C LYS A 332 -15.48 -2.55 -27.05
N ALA A 333 -15.92 -1.38 -27.53
CA ALA A 333 -16.95 -1.34 -28.56
C ALA A 333 -16.41 -2.00 -29.84
N VAL A 334 -17.31 -2.59 -30.63
CA VAL A 334 -16.94 -3.39 -31.81
C VAL A 334 -16.49 -2.50 -32.98
N ASP A 335 -16.85 -1.21 -32.99
CA ASP A 335 -16.46 -0.25 -34.04
C ASP A 335 -15.95 1.09 -33.46
N ALA A 336 -14.91 1.64 -34.10
CA ALA A 336 -14.36 2.99 -33.95
C ALA A 336 -13.90 3.45 -32.53
N VAL A 337 -13.28 2.58 -31.74
CA VAL A 337 -12.57 2.98 -30.51
C VAL A 337 -11.11 3.32 -30.79
N GLN A 338 -10.61 4.40 -30.20
CA GLN A 338 -9.19 4.71 -30.12
C GLN A 338 -8.58 3.93 -28.96
N GLU A 339 -7.35 3.45 -29.14
CA GLU A 339 -6.57 2.78 -28.11
C GLU A 339 -5.34 3.62 -27.76
N GLY A 340 -5.10 3.77 -26.47
CA GLY A 340 -3.89 4.35 -25.93
C GLY A 340 -3.24 3.39 -24.96
N GLU A 341 -1.91 3.30 -25.01
CA GLU A 341 -1.12 2.56 -24.03
C GLU A 341 -0.09 3.47 -23.36
N PHE A 342 0.20 3.17 -22.09
CA PHE A 342 1.22 3.83 -21.31
C PHE A 342 2.02 2.79 -20.53
N ILE A 343 3.23 2.51 -21.00
CA ILE A 343 4.18 1.55 -20.41
C ILE A 343 5.07 2.29 -19.42
N LEU A 344 5.26 1.69 -18.23
CA LEU A 344 6.12 2.21 -17.16
C LEU A 344 7.41 1.40 -17.10
N ASP A 345 8.53 2.08 -16.83
CA ASP A 345 9.81 1.45 -16.49
C ASP A 345 9.80 0.95 -15.03
N TYR A 346 8.87 0.07 -14.69
CA TYR A 346 8.76 -0.51 -13.33
C TYR A 346 9.92 -1.47 -13.06
N PRO A 347 10.58 -1.44 -11.87
CA PRO A 347 10.22 -0.68 -10.67
C PRO A 347 10.82 0.73 -10.55
N ASN A 348 11.56 1.20 -11.55
CA ASN A 348 12.26 2.50 -11.52
C ASN A 348 11.31 3.69 -11.75
N GLU A 349 10.14 3.45 -12.31
CA GLU A 349 9.12 4.44 -12.60
C GLU A 349 7.76 3.94 -12.16
N VAL A 350 7.06 4.76 -11.36
CA VAL A 350 5.74 4.45 -10.81
C VAL A 350 4.76 5.59 -11.09
N ILE A 351 3.46 5.29 -11.15
CA ILE A 351 2.42 6.31 -11.28
C ILE A 351 2.25 7.03 -9.94
N MET A 352 2.32 8.36 -9.95
CA MET A 352 2.15 9.21 -8.77
C MET A 352 0.78 9.88 -8.73
N SER A 353 0.22 10.20 -9.89
CA SER A 353 -1.13 10.74 -9.97
C SER A 353 -1.84 10.42 -11.29
N VAL A 354 -3.16 10.50 -11.22
CA VAL A 354 -4.05 10.47 -12.39
C VAL A 354 -4.88 11.74 -12.37
N GLU A 355 -4.84 12.49 -13.47
CA GLU A 355 -5.74 13.60 -13.73
C GLU A 355 -6.82 13.12 -14.69
N GLY A 356 -8.05 13.53 -14.47
CA GLY A 356 -9.14 13.15 -15.35
C GLY A 356 -10.22 14.21 -15.46
N ILE A 357 -11.02 14.08 -16.50
CA ILE A 357 -12.20 14.92 -16.73
C ILE A 357 -13.41 14.00 -16.73
N THR A 358 -14.42 14.36 -15.95
CA THR A 358 -15.75 13.73 -15.95
C THR A 358 -16.78 14.68 -16.56
N THR A 359 -17.87 14.12 -17.09
CA THR A 359 -19.10 14.86 -17.37
C THR A 359 -20.25 14.23 -16.62
N THR A 360 -21.21 15.04 -16.18
CA THR A 360 -22.46 14.55 -15.58
C THR A 360 -23.62 14.86 -16.51
N LEU A 361 -24.37 13.83 -16.90
CA LEU A 361 -25.59 13.96 -17.69
C LEU A 361 -26.77 14.39 -16.82
N ASP A 362 -27.81 14.97 -17.43
CA ASP A 362 -29.05 15.35 -16.75
C ASP A 362 -29.74 14.17 -16.04
N THR A 363 -29.46 12.94 -16.47
CA THR A 363 -29.93 11.71 -15.82
C THR A 363 -29.20 11.40 -14.50
N GLY A 364 -28.25 12.24 -14.08
CA GLY A 364 -27.37 12.03 -12.92
C GLY A 364 -26.22 11.05 -13.16
N MET A 365 -26.01 10.61 -14.40
CA MET A 365 -24.96 9.66 -14.77
C MET A 365 -23.63 10.38 -14.97
N SER A 366 -22.59 9.99 -14.20
CA SER A 366 -21.21 10.43 -14.42
C SER A 366 -20.52 9.57 -15.48
N MET A 367 -19.68 10.17 -16.33
CA MET A 367 -18.80 9.45 -17.26
C MET A 367 -17.41 10.06 -17.24
N ILE A 368 -16.38 9.22 -17.15
CA ILE A 368 -14.99 9.65 -17.35
C ILE A 368 -14.78 9.88 -18.85
N LYS A 369 -14.40 11.10 -19.18
CA LYS A 369 -14.14 11.54 -20.54
C LYS A 369 -12.68 11.43 -20.94
N SER A 370 -11.77 11.70 -20.01
CA SER A 370 -10.34 11.57 -20.26
C SER A 370 -9.54 11.24 -19.02
N LEU A 371 -8.36 10.66 -19.24
CA LEU A 371 -7.38 10.31 -18.22
C LEU A 371 -5.96 10.66 -18.69
N THR A 372 -5.16 11.18 -17.76
CA THR A 372 -3.75 11.54 -17.95
C THR A 372 -2.96 11.07 -16.73
N PHE A 373 -1.84 10.38 -16.94
CA PHE A 373 -1.04 9.76 -15.88
C PHE A 373 0.27 10.52 -15.71
N LYS A 374 0.68 10.76 -14.46
CA LYS A 374 1.98 11.38 -14.13
C LYS A 374 2.82 10.41 -13.29
N THR A 375 4.12 10.35 -13.57
CA THR A 375 5.03 9.37 -12.97
C THR A 375 6.08 9.98 -12.06
N SER A 376 6.79 9.13 -11.31
CA SER A 376 7.90 9.53 -10.44
C SER A 376 9.08 10.15 -11.20
N LYS A 377 9.23 9.85 -12.51
CA LYS A 377 10.26 10.43 -13.39
C LYS A 377 9.81 11.75 -14.05
N SER A 378 8.80 12.42 -13.49
CA SER A 378 8.18 13.62 -14.06
C SER A 378 7.67 13.43 -15.50
N ARG A 379 7.37 12.19 -15.91
CA ARG A 379 6.80 11.88 -17.22
C ARG A 379 5.28 11.96 -17.14
N THR A 380 4.69 12.57 -18.16
CA THR A 380 3.24 12.65 -18.33
C THR A 380 2.84 11.83 -19.56
N SER A 381 1.79 11.00 -19.44
CA SER A 381 1.21 10.30 -20.59
C SER A 381 0.53 11.30 -21.56
N PRO A 382 0.24 10.89 -22.80
CA PRO A 382 -0.82 11.55 -23.56
C PRO A 382 -2.13 11.57 -22.77
N THR A 383 -2.98 12.57 -23.02
CA THR A 383 -4.37 12.54 -22.54
C THR A 383 -5.15 11.54 -23.39
N PHE A 384 -5.66 10.49 -22.76
CA PHE A 384 -6.51 9.50 -23.41
C PHE A 384 -7.97 9.88 -23.21
N GLY A 385 -8.75 10.04 -24.28
CA GLY A 385 -10.15 10.46 -24.21
C GLY A 385 -10.46 11.79 -24.92
N ASN A 386 -11.61 12.39 -24.59
CA ASN A 386 -12.08 13.64 -25.17
C ASN A 386 -12.26 14.73 -24.10
N VAL A 387 -11.60 15.87 -24.26
CA VAL A 387 -11.64 17.01 -23.31
C VAL A 387 -12.70 18.08 -23.64
N PHE A 388 -13.55 17.86 -24.66
CA PHE A 388 -14.57 18.81 -25.11
C PHE A 388 -15.98 18.40 -24.67
N GLY A 389 -16.88 19.36 -24.48
CA GLY A 389 -18.30 19.14 -24.16
C GLY A 389 -18.79 20.00 -23.00
N ASP A 390 -20.03 19.77 -22.58
CA ASP A 390 -20.68 20.51 -21.50
C ASP A 390 -20.54 19.77 -20.15
N ASN A 391 -20.74 20.51 -19.04
CA ASN A 391 -20.72 19.98 -17.66
C ASN A 391 -19.44 19.22 -17.29
N LEU A 392 -18.28 19.69 -17.77
CA LEU A 392 -16.99 19.08 -17.46
C LEU A 392 -16.53 19.41 -16.04
N THR A 393 -15.99 18.42 -15.35
CA THR A 393 -15.39 18.56 -14.02
C THR A 393 -14.06 17.83 -14.01
N GLU A 394 -13.02 18.52 -13.58
CA GLU A 394 -11.69 17.94 -13.39
C GLU A 394 -11.62 17.21 -12.05
N PHE A 395 -10.88 16.10 -12.00
CA PHE A 395 -10.52 15.41 -10.77
C PHE A 395 -9.06 14.97 -10.81
N VAL A 396 -8.48 14.81 -9.63
CA VAL A 396 -7.12 14.32 -9.47
C VAL A 396 -7.10 13.24 -8.40
N LEU A 397 -6.54 12.08 -8.76
CA LEU A 397 -6.17 11.02 -7.82
C LEU A 397 -4.68 11.19 -7.51
N GLN A 398 -4.38 11.74 -6.33
CA GLN A 398 -2.99 11.93 -5.88
C GLN A 398 -2.88 11.85 -4.35
N SER A 399 -1.73 11.37 -3.89
CA SER A 399 -1.33 11.47 -2.49
C SER A 399 0.19 11.69 -2.43
N GLN A 400 0.62 12.82 -1.88
CA GLN A 400 2.02 13.23 -1.92
C GLN A 400 2.92 12.22 -1.22
N GLY A 401 3.95 11.72 -1.91
CA GLY A 401 4.85 10.69 -1.39
C GLY A 401 4.26 9.26 -1.44
N PHE A 402 3.21 9.03 -2.21
CA PHE A 402 2.63 7.71 -2.42
C PHE A 402 2.51 7.39 -3.91
N ALA A 403 2.85 6.17 -4.28
CA ALA A 403 2.61 5.64 -5.61
C ALA A 403 1.22 5.00 -5.69
N ILE A 404 0.62 5.05 -6.88
CA ILE A 404 -0.59 4.31 -7.19
C ILE A 404 -0.24 2.86 -7.47
N VAL A 405 -0.88 1.96 -6.71
CA VAL A 405 -0.61 0.52 -6.73
C VAL A 405 -1.82 -0.33 -7.10
N GLY A 406 -2.97 0.30 -7.36
CA GLY A 406 -4.22 -0.40 -7.63
C GLY A 406 -5.31 0.57 -8.00
N PHE A 407 -6.32 0.09 -8.73
CA PHE A 407 -7.47 0.89 -9.15
C PHE A 407 -8.77 0.21 -8.74
N HIS A 408 -9.78 1.03 -8.52
CA HIS A 408 -11.16 0.58 -8.34
C HIS A 408 -12.09 1.59 -9.01
N GLY A 409 -13.34 1.23 -9.24
CA GLY A 409 -14.24 2.14 -9.94
C GLY A 409 -15.59 1.55 -10.26
N ARG A 410 -16.30 2.21 -11.17
CA ARG A 410 -17.58 1.73 -11.70
C ARG A 410 -17.57 1.75 -13.20
N SER A 411 -18.06 0.69 -13.82
CA SER A 411 -18.18 0.60 -15.28
C SER A 411 -19.48 -0.05 -15.70
N SER A 412 -20.04 0.42 -16.81
CA SER A 412 -21.10 -0.26 -17.53
C SER A 412 -20.57 -0.81 -18.86
N GLN A 413 -21.46 -1.42 -19.64
CA GLN A 413 -21.16 -1.76 -21.03
C GLN A 413 -20.75 -0.54 -21.86
N PHE A 414 -21.14 0.67 -21.45
CA PHE A 414 -21.01 1.88 -22.28
C PHE A 414 -20.00 2.90 -21.78
N SER A 415 -19.61 2.89 -20.50
CA SER A 415 -18.69 3.91 -20.00
C SER A 415 -17.98 3.42 -18.75
N ILE A 416 -16.79 3.98 -18.53
CA ILE A 416 -16.21 4.08 -17.20
C ILE A 416 -16.86 5.27 -16.50
N HIS A 417 -17.57 5.02 -15.41
CA HIS A 417 -18.36 6.02 -14.69
C HIS A 417 -17.54 6.73 -13.60
N ALA A 418 -16.63 5.99 -12.97
CA ALA A 418 -15.80 6.49 -11.88
C ALA A 418 -14.50 5.69 -11.75
N LEU A 419 -13.47 6.34 -11.22
CA LEU A 419 -12.14 5.76 -10.99
C LEU A 419 -11.60 6.29 -9.66
N GLY A 420 -11.26 5.38 -8.77
CA GLY A 420 -10.48 5.62 -7.56
C GLY A 420 -9.18 4.82 -7.59
N ALA A 421 -8.32 5.02 -6.59
CA ALA A 421 -6.98 4.42 -6.56
C ALA A 421 -6.54 4.01 -5.16
N TYR A 422 -5.70 2.98 -5.11
CA TYR A 422 -4.94 2.57 -3.94
C TYR A 422 -3.55 3.19 -3.98
N PHE A 423 -3.13 3.74 -2.84
CA PHE A 423 -1.88 4.46 -2.66
C PHE A 423 -1.00 3.75 -1.63
N PHE A 424 0.28 3.60 -1.95
CA PHE A 424 1.27 3.02 -1.06
C PHE A 424 2.53 3.91 -0.96
N PRO A 425 3.08 4.14 0.24
CA PRO A 425 4.31 4.90 0.41
C PRO A 425 5.48 4.21 -0.30
N MET A 426 6.19 4.94 -1.16
CA MET A 426 7.40 4.44 -1.81
C MET A 426 8.50 5.50 -1.75
N PRO A 427 9.77 5.10 -1.59
CA PRO A 427 10.87 6.06 -1.65
C PRO A 427 10.92 6.71 -3.05
N PRO A 428 11.34 7.99 -3.15
CA PRO A 428 11.58 8.62 -4.45
C PRO A 428 12.55 7.77 -5.28
N SER A 429 12.26 7.63 -6.58
CA SER A 429 13.19 7.00 -7.51
C SER A 429 14.51 7.77 -7.49
N HIS A 430 15.64 7.05 -7.46
CA HIS A 430 16.96 7.65 -7.61
C HIS A 430 17.01 8.33 -9.00
N ASP A 431 17.09 9.66 -9.02
CA ASP A 431 17.61 10.37 -10.18
C ASP A 431 19.06 9.93 -10.33
N GLY A 432 19.33 9.17 -11.41
CA GLY A 432 20.67 8.68 -11.75
C GLY A 432 21.62 9.79 -12.18
#